data_AF-A7SAA4-F1
#
_entry.id   AF-A7SAA4-F1
#
_cell.length_a   1.000
_cell.length_b   1.000
_cell.length_c   1.000
_cell.angle_alpha   90.00
_cell.angle_beta   90.00
_cell.angle_gamma   90.00
#
_symmetry.space_group_name_H-M   'P 1'
#
loop_
_entity.id
_entity.type
_entity.pdbx_description
1 polymer ?
#
loop_
_entity_poly.entity_id
_entity_poly.type
_entity_poly.pdbx_seq_one_letter_code
_entity_poly.pdbx_strand_id
1 'polypeptide(L)'
;PREEIYGSYFYGSKHWNYYSREIDIGPLILTVKQEFRQTADYLRIMVRSSGNIIHGMLPAATICRGTLSSHSEVLRFISQEIGLTSPLRLITIPSAPAALLRIDKISLKDEYKIGLLYVKEGQETEEAMFENQEHSPAFDAFLESLGDRVRMRGFSKYRGGLDNANDLTGLHSVHTTYRNKQVMFHVSTLLPYDKNDSQKLQRKRHIGNDIVCVVFLEAKAIKFNPACIKSSFLHTFVVVQVDVSSNPYEYNVSVVSRRRVPLYEPRLVERHRFEKGPEFRDWILNKVINGETSCHKAPDFAKLHVGISLCIV
;
A
#
# COMPACT_ATOMS: atom_id res chain seq x y z
N PRO A 1 -11.27 -10.07 3.97
CA PRO A 1 -11.25 -9.00 2.95
C PRO A 1 -12.23 -7.87 3.33
N ARG A 2 -11.72 -6.71 3.74
CA ARG A 2 -12.53 -5.48 3.95
C ARG A 2 -13.09 -4.91 2.63
N GLU A 3 -12.93 -5.63 1.52
CA GLU A 3 -12.72 -5.10 0.17
C GLU A 3 -13.98 -5.11 -0.70
N GLU A 4 -15.12 -5.59 -0.18
CA GLU A 4 -16.41 -5.54 -0.89
C GLU A 4 -17.60 -5.19 0.02
N ILE A 5 -17.37 -4.48 1.13
CA ILE A 5 -18.42 -4.23 2.14
C ILE A 5 -19.67 -3.59 1.51
N TYR A 6 -19.50 -2.50 0.76
CA TYR A 6 -20.63 -1.84 0.15
C TYR A 6 -21.33 -2.69 -0.91
N GLY A 7 -20.55 -3.37 -1.75
CA GLY A 7 -21.08 -4.29 -2.76
C GLY A 7 -21.84 -5.46 -2.17
N SER A 8 -21.33 -6.03 -1.06
CA SER A 8 -21.90 -7.22 -0.41
C SER A 8 -23.14 -6.92 0.42
N TYR A 9 -23.14 -5.78 1.13
CA TYR A 9 -24.15 -5.53 2.15
C TYR A 9 -25.15 -4.42 1.82
N PHE A 10 -24.81 -3.48 0.94
CA PHE A 10 -25.62 -2.28 0.72
C PHE A 10 -26.12 -2.16 -0.72
N TYR A 11 -25.24 -2.32 -1.70
CA TYR A 11 -25.57 -2.16 -3.12
C TYR A 11 -26.66 -3.15 -3.55
N GLY A 12 -27.64 -2.68 -4.33
CA GLY A 12 -28.81 -3.49 -4.73
C GLY A 12 -29.90 -3.65 -3.66
N SER A 13 -29.71 -3.12 -2.44
CA SER A 13 -30.71 -3.13 -1.37
C SER A 13 -31.09 -1.72 -0.92
N LYS A 14 -32.24 -1.56 -0.25
CA LYS A 14 -32.68 -0.26 0.27
C LYS A 14 -31.73 0.22 1.38
N HIS A 15 -31.11 1.37 1.18
CA HIS A 15 -30.20 2.01 2.13
C HIS A 15 -30.15 3.52 1.91
N TRP A 16 -29.56 4.26 2.83
CA TRP A 16 -29.41 5.71 2.78
C TRP A 16 -27.94 6.09 2.83
N ASN A 17 -27.55 7.09 2.04
CA ASN A 17 -26.20 7.64 2.03
C ASN A 17 -26.27 9.11 2.44
N TYR A 18 -25.38 9.54 3.32
CA TYR A 18 -25.27 10.89 3.82
C TYR A 18 -23.85 11.38 3.60
N TYR A 19 -23.69 12.68 3.38
CA TYR A 19 -22.39 13.33 3.32
C TYR A 19 -22.26 14.37 4.43
N SER A 20 -21.05 14.49 4.98
CA SER A 20 -20.61 15.63 5.79
C SER A 20 -19.24 16.08 5.30
N ARG A 21 -18.83 17.28 5.71
CA ARG A 21 -17.46 17.77 5.53
C ARG A 21 -17.01 18.35 6.86
N GLU A 22 -16.17 17.61 7.56
CA GLU A 22 -15.60 18.05 8.83
C GLU A 22 -14.29 18.80 8.58
N ILE A 23 -13.98 19.76 9.43
CA ILE A 23 -12.75 20.57 9.32
C ILE A 23 -11.52 19.68 9.53
N ASP A 24 -11.55 18.79 10.52
CA ASP A 24 -10.40 17.95 10.89
C ASP A 24 -10.34 16.63 10.11
N ILE A 25 -11.46 16.13 9.61
CA ILE A 25 -11.58 14.81 8.95
C ILE A 25 -11.64 14.92 7.42
N GLY A 26 -12.12 16.06 6.91
CA GLY A 26 -12.42 16.25 5.49
C GLY A 26 -13.77 15.65 5.08
N PRO A 27 -13.95 15.25 3.81
CA PRO A 27 -15.20 14.69 3.31
C PRO A 27 -15.49 13.33 3.96
N LEU A 28 -16.72 13.16 4.43
CA LEU A 28 -17.21 11.96 5.06
C LEU A 28 -18.50 11.48 4.40
N ILE A 29 -18.63 10.18 4.20
CA ILE A 29 -19.84 9.54 3.69
C ILE A 29 -20.30 8.47 4.67
N LEU A 30 -21.50 8.65 5.21
CA LEU A 30 -22.17 7.68 6.06
C LEU A 30 -23.20 6.91 5.22
N THR A 31 -23.12 5.60 5.21
CA THR A 31 -24.14 4.71 4.66
C THR A 31 -24.83 3.98 5.80
N VAL A 32 -26.17 4.01 5.81
CA VAL A 32 -27.00 3.33 6.82
C VAL A 32 -27.99 2.40 6.10
N LYS A 33 -28.15 1.19 6.62
CA LYS A 33 -29.15 0.22 6.18
C LYS A 33 -29.83 -0.41 7.38
N GLN A 34 -31.15 -0.48 7.36
CA GLN A 34 -31.91 -1.25 8.34
C GLN A 34 -32.01 -2.71 7.88
N GLU A 35 -31.73 -3.63 8.78
CA GLU A 35 -31.78 -5.07 8.54
C GLU A 35 -32.57 -5.74 9.66
N PHE A 36 -33.51 -6.62 9.31
CA PHE A 36 -34.20 -7.47 10.27
C PHE A 36 -33.50 -8.82 10.32
N ARG A 37 -33.02 -9.24 11.51
CA ARG A 37 -32.36 -10.53 11.68
C ARG A 37 -32.93 -11.27 12.88
N GLN A 38 -33.26 -12.54 12.68
CA GLN A 38 -33.92 -13.41 13.66
C GLN A 38 -35.23 -12.78 14.17
N THR A 39 -35.14 -12.02 15.27
CA THR A 39 -36.26 -11.37 15.96
C THR A 39 -36.00 -9.90 16.31
N ALA A 40 -34.93 -9.29 15.78
CA ALA A 40 -34.54 -7.93 16.15
C ALA A 40 -34.12 -7.09 14.93
N ASP A 41 -34.40 -5.80 15.02
CA ASP A 41 -33.92 -4.79 14.09
C ASP A 41 -32.46 -4.43 14.37
N TYR A 42 -31.67 -4.36 13.30
CA TYR A 42 -30.29 -3.90 13.31
C TYR A 42 -30.11 -2.76 12.32
N LEU A 43 -29.19 -1.88 12.66
CA LEU A 43 -28.67 -0.85 11.76
C LEU A 43 -27.26 -1.24 11.36
N ARG A 44 -27.09 -1.56 10.08
CA ARG A 44 -25.78 -1.70 9.47
C ARG A 44 -25.28 -0.33 9.04
N ILE A 45 -24.07 0.00 9.49
CA ILE A 45 -23.47 1.32 9.32
C ILE A 45 -22.13 1.15 8.63
N MET A 46 -21.85 2.03 7.68
CA MET A 46 -20.55 2.15 7.03
C MET A 46 -20.18 3.63 6.93
N VAL A 47 -19.04 4.01 7.49
CA VAL A 47 -18.51 5.38 7.46
C VAL A 47 -17.26 5.38 6.60
N ARG A 48 -17.22 6.24 5.59
CA ARG A 48 -16.07 6.47 4.72
C ARG A 48 -15.49 7.85 4.98
N SER A 49 -14.18 7.92 5.14
CA SER A 49 -13.39 9.14 5.08
C SER A 49 -12.28 8.99 4.02
N SER A 50 -11.49 10.04 3.80
CA SER A 50 -10.43 10.09 2.76
C SER A 50 -9.36 8.99 2.81
N GLY A 51 -9.36 8.12 3.82
CA GLY A 51 -8.44 6.98 3.89
C GLY A 51 -8.89 5.81 4.76
N ASN A 52 -10.10 5.84 5.31
CA ASN A 52 -10.59 4.79 6.18
C ASN A 52 -12.06 4.47 5.90
N ILE A 53 -12.38 3.19 6.09
CA ILE A 53 -13.72 2.67 6.08
C ILE A 53 -13.95 1.97 7.41
N ILE A 54 -14.96 2.42 8.13
CA ILE A 54 -15.47 1.79 9.34
C ILE A 54 -16.80 1.15 8.97
N HIS A 55 -17.02 -0.10 9.37
CA HIS A 55 -18.25 -0.83 9.09
C HIS A 55 -18.61 -1.70 10.29
N GLY A 56 -19.88 -1.69 10.67
CA GLY A 56 -20.38 -2.46 11.80
C GLY A 56 -21.90 -2.59 11.77
N MET A 57 -22.42 -3.33 12.76
CA MET A 57 -23.84 -3.47 13.01
C MET A 57 -24.17 -3.07 14.43
N LEU A 58 -25.26 -2.33 14.61
CA LEU A 58 -25.78 -1.95 15.92
C LEU A 58 -27.21 -2.48 16.07
N PRO A 59 -27.57 -3.10 17.20
CA PRO A 59 -28.98 -3.36 17.51
C PRO A 59 -29.75 -2.04 17.54
N ALA A 60 -30.91 -1.97 16.89
CA ALA A 60 -31.72 -0.75 16.89
C ALA A 60 -32.14 -0.33 18.31
N ALA A 61 -32.29 -1.28 19.23
CA ALA A 61 -32.58 -1.05 20.64
C ALA A 61 -31.48 -0.25 21.38
N THR A 62 -30.23 -0.28 20.91
CA THR A 62 -29.13 0.52 21.48
C THR A 62 -29.32 2.02 21.21
N ILE A 63 -30.01 2.36 20.12
CA ILE A 63 -30.23 3.73 19.65
C ILE A 63 -31.60 4.23 20.12
N CYS A 64 -32.61 3.36 20.07
CA CYS A 64 -33.99 3.69 20.39
C CYS A 64 -34.45 2.90 21.61
N ARG A 65 -34.70 3.58 22.74
CA ARG A 65 -35.39 3.00 23.91
C ARG A 65 -36.88 2.77 23.60
N GLY A 66 -37.19 1.78 22.76
CA GLY A 66 -38.54 1.19 22.67
C GLY A 66 -39.38 1.48 21.42
N THR A 67 -39.02 2.44 20.57
CA THR A 67 -39.74 2.70 19.31
C THR A 67 -38.79 3.36 18.30
N LEU A 68 -38.72 2.85 17.06
CA LEU A 68 -37.94 3.43 15.95
C LEU A 68 -38.45 4.84 15.63
N SER A 69 -37.96 5.84 16.35
CA SER A 69 -38.51 7.19 16.33
C SER A 69 -37.65 8.07 15.42
N SER A 70 -37.93 8.02 14.12
CA SER A 70 -37.37 8.92 13.08
C SER A 70 -35.88 8.74 12.68
N HIS A 71 -35.61 8.93 11.38
CA HIS A 71 -34.25 8.90 10.82
C HIS A 71 -33.30 9.92 11.48
N SER A 72 -33.82 11.02 12.04
CA SER A 72 -33.02 12.06 12.68
C SER A 72 -32.39 11.61 14.00
N GLU A 73 -33.03 10.71 14.76
CA GLU A 73 -32.45 10.19 16.01
C GLU A 73 -31.24 9.29 15.75
N VAL A 74 -31.34 8.43 14.73
CA VAL A 74 -30.23 7.57 14.29
C VAL A 74 -29.05 8.41 13.84
N LEU A 75 -29.29 9.45 13.03
CA LEU A 75 -28.23 10.34 12.58
C LEU A 75 -27.60 11.12 13.74
N ARG A 76 -28.41 11.60 14.69
CA ARG A 76 -27.92 12.31 15.88
C ARG A 76 -27.03 11.41 16.73
N PHE A 77 -27.45 10.17 16.98
CA PHE A 77 -26.66 9.19 17.72
C PHE A 77 -25.32 8.92 17.01
N ILE A 78 -25.35 8.61 15.72
CA ILE A 78 -24.14 8.34 14.93
C ILE A 78 -23.20 9.56 14.92
N SER A 79 -23.74 10.77 14.75
CA SER A 79 -22.96 12.01 14.82
C SER A 79 -22.27 12.19 16.18
N GLN A 80 -22.94 11.87 17.28
CA GLN A 80 -22.37 11.97 18.63
C GLN A 80 -21.26 10.93 18.84
N GLU A 81 -21.48 9.69 18.45
CA GLU A 81 -20.49 8.61 18.61
C GLU A 81 -19.23 8.83 17.74
N ILE A 82 -19.39 9.41 16.54
CA ILE A 82 -18.25 9.74 15.65
C ILE A 82 -17.58 11.07 16.05
N GLY A 83 -18.26 11.92 16.81
CA GLY A 83 -17.79 13.27 17.15
C GLY A 83 -17.88 14.25 15.97
N LEU A 84 -18.92 14.15 15.13
CA LEU A 84 -19.13 15.06 14.01
C LEU A 84 -19.60 16.44 14.51
N THR A 85 -18.96 17.48 14.00
CA THR A 85 -19.32 18.88 14.24
C THR A 85 -20.23 19.44 13.15
N SER A 86 -20.14 18.91 11.93
CA SER A 86 -20.95 19.34 10.80
C SER A 86 -22.15 18.40 10.56
N PRO A 87 -23.28 18.93 10.05
CA PRO A 87 -24.50 18.14 9.89
C PRO A 87 -24.38 17.16 8.71
N LEU A 88 -24.89 15.94 8.93
CA LEU A 88 -25.05 14.92 7.89
C LEU A 88 -26.20 15.29 6.95
N ARG A 89 -25.92 15.33 5.64
CA ARG A 89 -26.89 15.67 4.60
C ARG A 89 -27.19 14.47 3.72
N LEU A 90 -28.46 14.17 3.50
CA LEU A 90 -28.88 13.05 2.67
C LEU A 90 -28.43 13.24 1.22
N ILE A 91 -27.79 12.23 0.65
CA ILE A 91 -27.45 12.15 -0.76
C ILE A 91 -28.67 11.61 -1.52
N THR A 92 -29.30 12.47 -2.33
CA THR A 92 -30.50 12.14 -3.11
C THR A 92 -30.22 11.80 -4.56
N ILE A 93 -28.95 11.87 -4.98
CA ILE A 93 -28.54 11.64 -6.37
C ILE A 93 -28.76 10.16 -6.73
N PRO A 94 -29.57 9.82 -7.76
CA PRO A 94 -29.87 8.43 -8.10
C PRO A 94 -28.65 7.59 -8.50
N SER A 95 -27.63 8.22 -9.10
CA SER A 95 -26.38 7.54 -9.49
C SER A 95 -25.39 7.37 -8.34
N ALA A 96 -25.67 7.93 -7.15
CA ALA A 96 -24.75 7.88 -6.02
C ALA A 96 -24.39 6.44 -5.59
N PRO A 97 -25.32 5.48 -5.46
CA PRO A 97 -24.94 4.12 -5.10
C PRO A 97 -23.95 3.48 -6.08
N ALA A 98 -24.15 3.66 -7.38
CA ALA A 98 -23.21 3.15 -8.39
C ALA A 98 -21.85 3.86 -8.31
N ALA A 99 -21.84 5.17 -8.05
CA ALA A 99 -20.60 5.94 -7.86
C ALA A 99 -19.85 5.49 -6.59
N LEU A 100 -20.55 5.27 -5.47
CA LEU A 100 -19.96 4.78 -4.22
C LEU A 100 -19.39 3.38 -4.36
N LEU A 101 -20.10 2.48 -5.06
CA LEU A 101 -19.58 1.16 -5.38
C LEU A 101 -18.28 1.24 -6.19
N ARG A 102 -18.21 2.16 -7.17
CA ARG A 102 -16.97 2.40 -7.91
C ARG A 102 -15.88 2.96 -7.01
N ILE A 103 -16.17 3.93 -6.14
CA ILE A 103 -15.18 4.51 -5.20
C ILE A 103 -14.58 3.44 -4.29
N ASP A 104 -15.41 2.54 -3.75
CA ASP A 104 -14.92 1.46 -2.88
C ASP A 104 -14.07 0.44 -3.65
N LYS A 105 -14.34 0.27 -4.96
CA LYS A 105 -13.47 -0.51 -5.86
C LYS A 105 -12.21 0.25 -6.28
N ILE A 106 -12.26 1.57 -6.37
CA ILE A 106 -11.13 2.46 -6.73
C ILE A 106 -10.17 2.61 -5.53
N SER A 107 -10.63 2.39 -4.29
CA SER A 107 -9.84 2.51 -3.06
C SER A 107 -8.70 1.49 -2.90
N LEU A 108 -8.48 0.60 -3.87
CA LEU A 108 -7.37 -0.35 -3.84
C LEU A 108 -6.46 -0.04 -5.03
N LYS A 109 -5.32 0.59 -4.74
CA LYS A 109 -4.22 0.62 -5.69
C LYS A 109 -3.84 -0.85 -5.94
N ASP A 110 -4.12 -1.36 -7.13
CA ASP A 110 -3.76 -2.74 -7.54
C ASP A 110 -2.46 -2.78 -8.34
N GLU A 111 -1.77 -1.65 -8.45
CA GLU A 111 -0.56 -1.48 -9.23
C GLU A 111 0.52 -0.85 -8.37
N TYR A 112 1.64 -1.55 -8.16
CA TYR A 112 2.71 -1.14 -7.27
C TYR A 112 4.03 -1.04 -8.05
N LYS A 113 4.78 0.02 -7.78
CA LYS A 113 6.13 0.22 -8.30
C LYS A 113 7.12 0.22 -7.14
N ILE A 114 8.06 -0.71 -7.15
CA ILE A 114 8.95 -0.97 -6.03
C ILE A 114 10.40 -0.79 -6.48
N GLY A 115 11.13 0.06 -5.77
CA GLY A 115 12.56 0.28 -6.02
C GLY A 115 13.36 -0.98 -5.73
N LEU A 116 14.16 -1.42 -6.70
CA LEU A 116 15.09 -2.54 -6.76
C LEU A 116 16.58 -2.21 -6.54
N LEU A 117 17.13 -1.92 -5.35
CA LEU A 117 18.54 -1.50 -5.25
C LEU A 117 19.51 -2.65 -4.93
N TYR A 118 20.50 -2.86 -5.81
CA TYR A 118 21.62 -3.78 -5.58
C TYR A 118 22.83 -3.07 -4.95
N VAL A 119 23.32 -3.57 -3.81
CA VAL A 119 24.40 -2.98 -3.02
C VAL A 119 25.47 -4.01 -2.69
N LYS A 120 26.72 -3.70 -2.99
CA LYS A 120 27.90 -4.51 -2.66
C LYS A 120 28.54 -4.06 -1.36
N GLU A 121 29.30 -4.95 -0.74
CA GLU A 121 30.12 -4.64 0.42
C GLU A 121 31.04 -3.43 0.17
N GLY A 122 31.08 -2.49 1.11
CA GLY A 122 31.87 -1.25 1.03
C GLY A 122 31.22 -0.09 0.26
N GLN A 123 30.05 -0.27 -0.34
CA GLN A 123 29.32 0.84 -0.96
C GLN A 123 28.52 1.62 0.09
N GLU A 124 28.96 2.85 0.38
CA GLU A 124 28.35 3.72 1.41
C GLU A 124 27.68 4.98 0.85
N THR A 125 27.92 5.29 -0.43
CA THR A 125 27.33 6.46 -1.10
C THR A 125 26.25 6.04 -2.10
N GLU A 126 25.27 6.92 -2.30
CA GLU A 126 24.19 6.73 -3.27
C GLU A 126 24.76 6.48 -4.67
N GLU A 127 25.74 7.29 -5.08
CA GLU A 127 26.38 7.22 -6.39
C GLU A 127 27.04 5.87 -6.61
N ALA A 128 27.79 5.35 -5.62
CA ALA A 128 28.44 4.05 -5.72
C ALA A 128 27.45 2.90 -5.89
N MET A 129 26.31 2.95 -5.20
CA MET A 129 25.25 1.94 -5.31
C MET A 129 24.57 1.97 -6.68
N PHE A 130 24.30 3.17 -7.22
CA PHE A 130 23.73 3.34 -8.55
C PHE A 130 24.73 3.13 -9.70
N GLU A 131 26.03 3.06 -9.43
CA GLU A 131 27.09 2.77 -10.41
C GLU A 131 27.08 1.29 -10.89
N ASN A 132 26.48 0.39 -10.13
CA ASN A 132 26.50 -1.06 -10.39
C ASN A 132 25.87 -1.40 -11.76
N GLN A 133 26.69 -1.74 -12.76
CA GLN A 133 26.22 -2.15 -14.10
C GLN A 133 25.80 -3.63 -14.13
N GLU A 134 26.48 -4.45 -13.35
CA GLU A 134 26.25 -5.89 -13.25
C GLU A 134 25.98 -6.26 -11.80
N HIS A 135 25.29 -7.39 -11.63
CA HIS A 135 24.96 -7.98 -10.34
C HIS A 135 25.36 -9.45 -10.28
N SER A 136 25.38 -10.01 -9.08
CA SER A 136 25.82 -11.39 -8.88
C SER A 136 24.73 -12.43 -9.23
N PRO A 137 25.12 -13.71 -9.39
CA PRO A 137 24.16 -14.82 -9.49
C PRO A 137 23.22 -14.95 -8.28
N ALA A 138 23.66 -14.56 -7.08
CA ALA A 138 22.81 -14.57 -5.89
C ALA A 138 21.69 -13.53 -6.00
N PHE A 139 21.99 -12.35 -6.57
CA PHE A 139 20.97 -11.35 -6.87
C PHE A 139 20.01 -11.84 -7.97
N ASP A 140 20.49 -12.49 -9.02
CA ASP A 140 19.60 -13.08 -10.05
C ASP A 140 18.65 -14.12 -9.44
N ALA A 141 19.15 -15.03 -8.60
CA ALA A 141 18.31 -16.00 -7.90
C ALA A 141 17.28 -15.33 -6.97
N PHE A 142 17.63 -14.19 -6.38
CA PHE A 142 16.71 -13.37 -5.61
C PHE A 142 15.64 -12.71 -6.51
N LEU A 143 16.01 -12.18 -7.68
CA LEU A 143 15.06 -11.61 -8.64
C LEU A 143 14.01 -12.65 -9.09
N GLU A 144 14.44 -13.88 -9.36
CA GLU A 144 13.54 -15.00 -9.68
C GLU A 144 12.56 -15.32 -8.54
N SER A 145 12.96 -15.10 -7.29
CA SER A 145 12.07 -15.27 -6.14
C SER A 145 10.97 -14.20 -6.07
N LEU A 146 11.21 -13.00 -6.64
CA LEU A 146 10.28 -11.87 -6.61
C LEU A 146 9.27 -11.87 -7.74
N GLY A 147 9.65 -12.35 -8.93
CA GLY A 147 8.78 -12.31 -10.10
C GLY A 147 9.44 -12.83 -11.37
N ASP A 148 8.74 -12.64 -12.47
CA ASP A 148 9.19 -13.06 -13.79
C ASP A 148 10.03 -11.95 -14.43
N ARG A 149 11.16 -12.32 -15.04
CA ARG A 149 11.92 -11.42 -15.88
C ARG A 149 11.15 -11.19 -17.19
N VAL A 150 10.74 -9.96 -17.45
CA VAL A 150 9.89 -9.59 -18.59
C VAL A 150 10.64 -8.67 -19.55
N ARG A 151 10.45 -8.89 -20.86
CA ARG A 151 10.92 -7.96 -21.91
C ARG A 151 10.02 -6.72 -21.89
N MET A 152 10.61 -5.54 -21.77
CA MET A 152 9.84 -4.30 -21.68
C MET A 152 9.20 -3.91 -22.99
N ARG A 153 9.89 -4.08 -24.12
CA ARG A 153 9.32 -3.78 -25.45
C ARG A 153 8.08 -4.64 -25.71
N GLY A 154 6.94 -4.00 -25.97
CA GLY A 154 5.66 -4.68 -26.19
C GLY A 154 5.00 -5.22 -24.93
N PHE A 155 5.54 -4.98 -23.73
CA PHE A 155 4.92 -5.37 -22.48
C PHE A 155 3.59 -4.63 -22.28
N SER A 156 2.51 -5.39 -22.06
CA SER A 156 1.13 -4.89 -22.06
C SER A 156 0.50 -4.75 -20.66
N LYS A 157 1.15 -5.28 -19.62
CA LYS A 157 0.71 -5.18 -18.22
C LYS A 157 1.21 -3.88 -17.57
N TYR A 158 0.98 -3.71 -16.27
CA TYR A 158 1.42 -2.53 -15.53
C TYR A 158 2.94 -2.34 -15.62
N ARG A 159 3.36 -1.13 -16.01
CA ARG A 159 4.76 -0.83 -16.36
C ARG A 159 5.53 -0.03 -15.32
N GLY A 160 4.89 0.45 -14.26
CA GLY A 160 5.57 1.27 -13.25
C GLY A 160 6.14 2.61 -13.75
N GLY A 161 5.83 3.02 -14.98
CA GLY A 161 6.44 4.19 -15.63
C GLY A 161 7.69 3.86 -16.46
N LEU A 162 7.99 2.57 -16.67
CA LEU A 162 9.01 2.10 -17.62
C LEU A 162 8.51 2.17 -19.08
N ASP A 163 9.42 2.49 -19.99
CA ASP A 163 9.18 2.53 -21.43
C ASP A 163 8.99 1.11 -21.99
N ASN A 164 7.98 0.95 -22.86
CA ASN A 164 7.70 -0.30 -23.57
C ASN A 164 7.75 -0.16 -25.09
N ALA A 165 8.15 1.00 -25.62
CA ALA A 165 8.18 1.24 -27.05
C ALA A 165 9.61 1.22 -27.60
N ASN A 166 10.54 1.90 -26.95
CA ASN A 166 11.83 2.29 -27.51
C ASN A 166 13.05 1.84 -26.66
N ASP A 167 12.83 1.03 -25.63
CA ASP A 167 13.86 0.55 -24.68
C ASP A 167 14.60 1.64 -23.91
N LEU A 168 13.98 2.81 -23.74
CA LEU A 168 14.62 3.96 -23.09
C LEU A 168 14.85 3.77 -21.60
N THR A 169 14.21 2.78 -20.98
CA THR A 169 14.34 2.45 -19.55
C THR A 169 14.86 1.04 -19.32
N GLY A 170 15.63 0.51 -20.27
CA GLY A 170 16.22 -0.83 -20.18
C GLY A 170 15.42 -1.89 -20.91
N LEU A 171 16.08 -3.01 -21.20
CA LEU A 171 15.50 -4.07 -22.03
C LEU A 171 14.53 -4.95 -21.25
N HIS A 172 14.83 -5.21 -19.98
CA HIS A 172 14.07 -6.13 -19.14
C HIS A 172 13.81 -5.52 -17.79
N SER A 173 12.78 -6.01 -17.13
CA SER A 173 12.53 -5.77 -15.71
C SER A 173 12.00 -7.02 -15.04
N VAL A 174 11.66 -6.94 -13.75
CA VAL A 174 10.98 -7.99 -13.01
C VAL A 174 9.55 -7.54 -12.71
N HIS A 175 8.59 -8.40 -13.02
CA HIS A 175 7.17 -8.15 -12.80
C HIS A 175 6.51 -9.37 -12.17
N THR A 176 5.53 -9.16 -11.30
CA THR A 176 4.69 -10.24 -10.78
C THR A 176 3.24 -9.83 -10.64
N THR A 177 2.33 -10.79 -10.75
CA THR A 177 0.95 -10.64 -10.30
C THR A 177 0.79 -11.43 -9.00
N TYR A 178 0.52 -10.72 -7.91
CA TYR A 178 0.41 -11.28 -6.56
C TYR A 178 -0.93 -10.89 -5.94
N ARG A 179 -1.79 -11.88 -5.66
CA ARG A 179 -3.15 -11.68 -5.11
C ARG A 179 -3.95 -10.60 -5.87
N ASN A 180 -3.96 -10.71 -7.20
CA ASN A 180 -4.58 -9.76 -8.15
C ASN A 180 -3.96 -8.35 -8.18
N LYS A 181 -2.80 -8.15 -7.54
CA LYS A 181 -2.03 -6.90 -7.59
C LYS A 181 -0.85 -7.06 -8.54
N GLN A 182 -0.66 -6.10 -9.43
CA GLN A 182 0.49 -6.04 -10.33
C GLN A 182 1.63 -5.29 -9.65
N VAL A 183 2.80 -5.90 -9.60
CA VAL A 183 4.00 -5.31 -9.01
C VAL A 183 5.08 -5.23 -10.07
N MET A 184 5.52 -4.01 -10.38
CA MET A 184 6.67 -3.74 -11.23
C MET A 184 7.86 -3.35 -10.37
N PHE A 185 8.99 -4.01 -10.54
CA PHE A 185 10.23 -3.67 -9.86
C PHE A 185 11.08 -2.74 -10.72
N HIS A 186 11.63 -1.69 -10.14
CA HIS A 186 12.65 -0.85 -10.78
C HIS A 186 14.04 -1.34 -10.38
N VAL A 187 14.56 -2.33 -11.10
CA VAL A 187 15.83 -2.99 -10.76
C VAL A 187 17.02 -2.13 -11.18
N SER A 188 17.87 -1.71 -10.23
CA SER A 188 18.94 -0.75 -10.46
C SER A 188 19.90 -1.16 -11.58
N THR A 189 20.25 -2.44 -11.64
CA THR A 189 21.16 -3.00 -12.64
C THR A 189 20.52 -3.24 -14.01
N LEU A 190 19.18 -3.29 -14.10
CA LEU A 190 18.46 -3.45 -15.37
C LEU A 190 18.03 -2.12 -15.99
N LEU A 191 18.08 -1.03 -15.21
CA LEU A 191 17.89 0.32 -15.69
C LEU A 191 19.13 0.82 -16.46
N PRO A 192 18.94 1.71 -17.45
CA PRO A 192 20.02 2.24 -18.26
C PRO A 192 21.11 2.87 -17.41
N TYR A 193 22.34 2.71 -17.86
CA TYR A 193 23.52 3.30 -17.26
C TYR A 193 24.21 4.22 -18.27
N ASP A 194 24.53 5.42 -17.83
CA ASP A 194 25.36 6.37 -18.56
C ASP A 194 26.60 6.69 -17.72
N LYS A 195 27.78 6.53 -18.32
CA LYS A 195 29.07 6.84 -17.69
C LYS A 195 29.24 8.34 -17.44
N ASN A 196 28.65 9.17 -18.30
CA ASN A 196 28.77 10.63 -18.25
C ASN A 196 27.75 11.27 -17.29
N ASP A 197 26.74 10.51 -16.85
CA ASP A 197 25.78 10.93 -15.84
C ASP A 197 26.37 10.68 -14.44
N SER A 198 27.05 11.67 -13.87
CA SER A 198 27.67 11.55 -12.55
C SER A 198 26.64 11.39 -11.41
N GLN A 199 25.39 11.82 -11.61
CA GLN A 199 24.32 11.72 -10.62
C GLN A 199 23.41 10.49 -10.83
N LYS A 200 23.65 9.70 -11.88
CA LYS A 200 22.86 8.52 -12.26
C LYS A 200 21.36 8.81 -12.28
N LEU A 201 20.99 9.98 -12.79
CA LEU A 201 19.62 10.51 -12.84
C LEU A 201 18.64 9.54 -13.50
N GLN A 202 19.06 8.80 -14.53
CA GLN A 202 18.21 7.82 -15.19
C GLN A 202 17.73 6.71 -14.24
N ARG A 203 18.57 6.26 -13.31
CA ARG A 203 18.21 5.25 -12.32
C ARG A 203 17.47 5.89 -11.14
N LYS A 204 17.98 7.03 -10.68
CA LYS A 204 17.44 7.78 -9.55
C LYS A 204 16.02 8.29 -9.80
N ARG A 205 15.66 8.71 -11.01
CA ARG A 205 14.30 9.17 -11.33
C ARG A 205 13.25 8.07 -11.25
N HIS A 206 13.63 6.79 -11.35
CA HIS A 206 12.72 5.68 -11.19
C HIS A 206 12.71 5.25 -9.71
N ILE A 207 13.83 4.73 -9.21
CA ILE A 207 13.94 4.19 -7.83
C ILE A 207 13.73 5.28 -6.77
N GLY A 208 14.30 6.46 -6.98
CA GLY A 208 14.16 7.60 -6.06
C GLY A 208 12.76 8.21 -6.04
N ASN A 209 11.88 7.87 -6.98
CA ASN A 209 10.47 8.29 -7.01
C ASN A 209 9.51 7.16 -6.60
N ASP A 210 10.04 6.04 -6.13
CA ASP A 210 9.25 5.00 -5.49
C ASP A 210 9.06 5.32 -4.01
N ILE A 211 8.04 4.71 -3.41
CA ILE A 211 7.72 4.90 -1.99
C ILE A 211 8.46 3.88 -1.14
N VAL A 212 8.52 2.64 -1.62
CA VAL A 212 9.21 1.51 -1.01
C VAL A 212 10.35 1.07 -1.89
N CYS A 213 11.52 0.85 -1.29
CA CYS A 213 12.68 0.27 -1.95
C CYS A 213 13.13 -1.00 -1.23
N VAL A 214 13.33 -2.08 -1.97
CA VAL A 214 14.03 -3.26 -1.50
C VAL A 214 15.52 -3.05 -1.79
N VAL A 215 16.35 -3.29 -0.78
CA VAL A 215 17.81 -3.20 -0.89
C VAL A 215 18.36 -4.60 -0.76
N PHE A 216 18.96 -5.14 -1.80
CA PHE A 216 19.70 -6.39 -1.72
C PHE A 216 21.16 -6.08 -1.41
N LEU A 217 21.58 -6.44 -0.19
CA LEU A 217 22.89 -6.14 0.36
C LEU A 217 23.75 -7.40 0.38
N GLU A 218 24.71 -7.48 -0.53
CA GLU A 218 25.73 -8.52 -0.52
C GLU A 218 26.89 -8.10 0.39
N ALA A 219 26.78 -8.42 1.67
CA ALA A 219 27.79 -8.10 2.67
C ALA A 219 27.72 -9.05 3.86
N LYS A 220 28.87 -9.30 4.51
CA LYS A 220 28.93 -10.20 5.67
C LYS A 220 28.42 -9.54 6.94
N ALA A 221 28.94 -8.35 7.25
CA ALA A 221 28.68 -7.66 8.52
C ALA A 221 28.28 -6.19 8.38
N ILE A 222 28.43 -5.61 7.18
CA ILE A 222 28.08 -4.20 6.95
C ILE A 222 26.57 -4.03 6.98
N LYS A 223 26.10 -2.94 7.60
CA LYS A 223 24.69 -2.55 7.61
C LYS A 223 24.45 -1.44 6.59
N PHE A 224 23.37 -1.55 5.84
CA PHE A 224 22.88 -0.47 5.00
C PHE A 224 22.39 0.71 5.87
N ASN A 225 22.84 1.93 5.55
CA ASN A 225 22.34 3.15 6.16
C ASN A 225 21.36 3.86 5.21
N PRO A 226 20.04 3.87 5.48
CA PRO A 226 19.05 4.51 4.61
C PRO A 226 19.26 6.01 4.41
N ALA A 227 20.01 6.69 5.29
CA ALA A 227 20.31 8.11 5.15
C ALA A 227 21.25 8.42 3.98
N CYS A 228 21.94 7.42 3.40
CA CYS A 228 22.79 7.62 2.23
C CYS A 228 21.97 7.94 0.97
N ILE A 229 20.72 7.45 0.87
CA ILE A 229 19.85 7.67 -0.29
C ILE A 229 19.03 8.95 -0.10
N LYS A 230 19.21 9.92 -1.01
CA LYS A 230 18.55 11.22 -0.96
C LYS A 230 17.30 11.21 -1.83
N SER A 231 16.15 10.93 -1.21
CA SER A 231 14.84 10.98 -1.86
C SER A 231 13.77 11.58 -0.95
N SER A 232 12.87 12.36 -1.55
CA SER A 232 11.65 12.85 -0.89
C SER A 232 10.52 11.82 -0.90
N PHE A 233 10.57 10.81 -1.77
CA PHE A 233 9.52 9.82 -1.96
C PHE A 233 9.78 8.51 -1.20
N LEU A 234 11.05 8.09 -1.09
CA LEU A 234 11.40 6.86 -0.37
C LEU A 234 11.15 7.03 1.13
N HIS A 235 10.20 6.24 1.64
CA HIS A 235 9.78 6.27 3.04
C HIS A 235 10.04 4.96 3.76
N THR A 236 10.18 3.85 3.02
CA THR A 236 10.44 2.53 3.56
C THR A 236 11.51 1.81 2.74
N PHE A 237 12.45 1.21 3.45
CA PHE A 237 13.46 0.30 2.93
C PHE A 237 13.28 -1.09 3.53
N VAL A 238 13.22 -2.11 2.68
CA VAL A 238 13.29 -3.52 3.07
C VAL A 238 14.67 -4.02 2.66
N VAL A 239 15.57 -4.17 3.63
CA VAL A 239 16.95 -4.60 3.38
C VAL A 239 17.03 -6.11 3.49
N VAL A 240 17.42 -6.76 2.42
CA VAL A 240 17.67 -8.20 2.32
C VAL A 240 19.19 -8.38 2.25
N GLN A 241 19.80 -8.76 3.37
CA GLN A 241 21.24 -8.99 3.46
C GLN A 241 21.56 -10.47 3.22
N VAL A 242 22.60 -10.72 2.43
CA VAL A 242 23.06 -12.06 2.04
C VAL A 242 24.57 -12.16 2.22
N ASP A 243 25.01 -13.16 2.98
CA ASP A 243 26.41 -13.61 2.97
C ASP A 243 26.58 -14.71 1.93
N VAL A 244 26.92 -14.30 0.71
CA VAL A 244 27.12 -15.20 -0.45
C VAL A 244 28.19 -16.26 -0.17
N SER A 245 29.14 -16.00 0.73
CA SER A 245 30.20 -16.96 1.07
C SER A 245 29.75 -18.05 2.04
N SER A 246 28.68 -17.80 2.80
CA SER A 246 28.09 -18.77 3.74
C SER A 246 26.93 -19.52 3.07
N ASN A 247 25.90 -18.79 2.64
CA ASN A 247 24.75 -19.36 1.94
C ASN A 247 24.10 -18.27 1.05
N PRO A 248 24.21 -18.36 -0.29
CA PRO A 248 23.64 -17.36 -1.20
C PRO A 248 22.10 -17.34 -1.24
N TYR A 249 21.45 -18.31 -0.58
CA TYR A 249 19.99 -18.46 -0.55
C TYR A 249 19.40 -18.22 0.85
N GLU A 250 20.21 -17.85 1.85
CA GLU A 250 19.75 -17.39 3.16
C GLU A 250 19.71 -15.86 3.19
N TYR A 251 18.57 -15.33 3.63
CA TYR A 251 18.24 -13.92 3.63
C TYR A 251 18.03 -13.42 5.05
N ASN A 252 18.88 -12.49 5.50
CA ASN A 252 18.67 -11.75 6.74
C ASN A 252 17.98 -10.42 6.42
N VAL A 253 16.75 -10.25 6.90
CA VAL A 253 15.91 -9.13 6.54
C VAL A 253 15.84 -8.11 7.67
N SER A 254 15.99 -6.85 7.32
CA SER A 254 15.68 -5.72 8.19
C SER A 254 14.79 -4.71 7.48
N VAL A 255 13.98 -3.98 8.24
CA VAL A 255 13.04 -3.00 7.68
C VAL A 255 13.27 -1.68 8.36
N VAL A 256 13.53 -0.64 7.57
CA VAL A 256 13.66 0.73 8.06
C VAL A 256 12.59 1.58 7.41
N SER A 257 11.83 2.30 8.22
CA SER A 257 10.81 3.23 7.72
C SER A 257 10.98 4.58 8.41
N ARG A 258 10.61 5.66 7.73
CA ARG A 258 10.63 7.00 8.35
C ARG A 258 9.74 7.02 9.61
N ARG A 259 10.12 7.84 10.58
CA ARG A 259 9.53 7.90 11.94
C ARG A 259 7.99 7.95 11.97
N ARG A 260 7.35 8.55 10.96
CA ARG A 260 5.90 8.77 10.93
C ARG A 260 5.12 7.77 10.08
N VAL A 261 5.77 6.74 9.55
CA VAL A 261 5.10 5.63 8.86
C VAL A 261 4.51 4.69 9.91
N PRO A 262 3.18 4.44 9.94
CA PRO A 262 2.59 3.49 10.86
C PRO A 262 3.18 2.08 10.68
N LEU A 263 3.13 1.26 11.73
CA LEU A 263 3.55 -0.13 11.64
C LEU A 263 2.60 -0.93 10.73
N TYR A 264 3.14 -1.90 10.01
CA TYR A 264 2.40 -2.72 9.04
C TYR A 264 2.88 -4.17 9.02
N GLU A 265 1.93 -5.04 8.70
CA GLU A 265 2.12 -6.49 8.63
C GLU A 265 2.82 -6.94 7.33
N PRO A 266 3.45 -8.13 7.30
CA PRO A 266 3.78 -8.97 8.46
C PRO A 266 4.84 -8.31 9.35
N ARG A 267 4.80 -8.50 10.67
CA ARG A 267 5.85 -7.99 11.57
C ARG A 267 7.16 -8.74 11.38
N LEU A 268 8.27 -7.99 11.40
CA LEU A 268 9.61 -8.58 11.34
C LEU A 268 10.00 -9.29 12.65
N VAL A 269 9.37 -8.92 13.79
CA VAL A 269 9.66 -9.54 15.10
C VAL A 269 9.32 -11.03 15.13
N GLU A 270 8.43 -11.49 14.25
CA GLU A 270 8.05 -12.89 14.14
C GLU A 270 9.13 -13.71 13.41
N ARG A 271 9.79 -13.10 12.41
CA ARG A 271 10.82 -13.75 11.60
C ARG A 271 11.66 -12.73 10.82
N HIS A 272 12.98 -12.82 10.98
CA HIS A 272 13.95 -11.97 10.27
C HIS A 272 14.92 -12.76 9.38
N ARG A 273 14.90 -14.10 9.44
CA ARG A 273 15.69 -14.97 8.57
C ARG A 273 14.79 -15.82 7.70
N PHE A 274 15.12 -15.88 6.42
CA PHE A 274 14.37 -16.60 5.40
C PHE A 274 15.32 -17.37 4.50
N GLU A 275 14.84 -18.45 3.92
CA GLU A 275 15.50 -19.13 2.81
C GLU A 275 14.76 -18.81 1.52
N LYS A 276 15.45 -18.90 0.38
CA LYS A 276 14.82 -18.78 -0.94
C LYS A 276 13.70 -19.81 -1.08
N GLY A 277 12.47 -19.33 -1.22
CA GLY A 277 11.32 -20.20 -1.42
C GLY A 277 9.99 -19.45 -1.44
N PRO A 278 8.87 -20.17 -1.60
CA PRO A 278 7.52 -19.59 -1.66
C PRO A 278 7.15 -18.80 -0.41
N GLU A 279 7.62 -19.23 0.76
CA GLU A 279 7.37 -18.56 2.02
C GLU A 279 8.00 -17.16 2.07
N PHE A 280 9.28 -17.06 1.68
CA PHE A 280 9.96 -15.77 1.58
C PHE A 280 9.29 -14.86 0.56
N ARG A 281 8.93 -15.41 -0.61
CA ARG A 281 8.21 -14.69 -1.66
C ARG A 281 6.89 -14.10 -1.15
N ASP A 282 6.07 -14.90 -0.47
CA ASP A 282 4.79 -14.43 0.09
C ASP A 282 5.03 -13.34 1.14
N TRP A 283 6.03 -13.54 2.00
CA TRP A 283 6.38 -12.56 3.03
C TRP A 283 6.85 -11.22 2.44
N ILE A 284 7.81 -11.23 1.51
CA ILE A 284 8.40 -9.98 0.98
C ILE A 284 7.40 -9.21 0.13
N LEU A 285 6.58 -9.89 -0.69
CA LEU A 285 5.55 -9.24 -1.50
C LEU A 285 4.46 -8.62 -0.63
N ASN A 286 3.98 -9.33 0.40
CA ASN A 286 3.06 -8.73 1.38
C ASN A 286 3.73 -7.54 2.08
N LYS A 287 5.00 -7.67 2.46
CA LYS A 287 5.70 -6.63 3.23
C LYS A 287 5.86 -5.33 2.44
N VAL A 288 6.25 -5.39 1.17
CA VAL A 288 6.42 -4.18 0.34
C VAL A 288 5.09 -3.52 -0.01
N ILE A 289 4.05 -4.31 -0.32
CA ILE A 289 2.68 -3.81 -0.62
C ILE A 289 2.08 -3.11 0.60
N ASN A 290 2.16 -3.75 1.77
CA ASN A 290 1.66 -3.16 3.02
C ASN A 290 2.51 -1.97 3.47
N GLY A 291 3.82 -2.01 3.20
CA GLY A 291 4.73 -0.88 3.43
C GLY A 291 4.28 0.36 2.66
N GLU A 292 4.04 0.22 1.36
CA GLU A 292 3.57 1.34 0.53
C GLU A 292 2.20 1.86 0.99
N THR A 293 1.27 0.94 1.26
CA THR A 293 -0.05 1.27 1.79
C THR A 293 0.04 2.02 3.13
N SER A 294 1.01 1.67 3.99
CA SER A 294 1.25 2.35 5.25
C SER A 294 1.90 3.72 5.06
N CYS A 295 2.83 3.86 4.11
CA CYS A 295 3.45 5.15 3.80
C CYS A 295 2.41 6.20 3.39
N HIS A 296 1.37 5.82 2.65
CA HIS A 296 0.26 6.72 2.30
C HIS A 296 -0.50 7.27 3.52
N LYS A 297 -0.46 6.57 4.66
CA LYS A 297 -1.06 7.00 5.93
C LYS A 297 -0.12 7.88 6.77
N ALA A 298 1.16 7.97 6.42
CA ALA A 298 2.13 8.82 7.12
C ALA A 298 1.81 10.29 6.88
N PRO A 299 1.87 11.22 7.86
CA PRO A 299 1.51 12.64 7.73
C PRO A 299 2.15 13.37 6.55
N ASP A 300 3.36 12.97 6.17
CA ASP A 300 4.10 13.55 5.03
C ASP A 300 3.38 13.26 3.70
N PHE A 301 2.61 12.15 3.60
CA PHE A 301 1.70 11.82 2.50
C PHE A 301 0.21 11.99 2.84
N ALA A 302 -0.17 11.85 4.10
CA ALA A 302 -1.53 11.96 4.60
C ALA A 302 -2.00 13.41 4.74
N LYS A 303 -1.09 14.40 4.66
CA LYS A 303 -1.49 15.79 4.32
C LYS A 303 -2.18 15.90 2.95
N LEU A 304 -2.08 14.88 2.09
CA LEU A 304 -2.94 14.72 0.92
C LEU A 304 -4.21 13.88 1.19
N HIS A 305 -4.26 13.03 2.22
CA HIS A 305 -5.38 12.12 2.52
C HIS A 305 -5.48 11.86 4.03
N VAL A 306 -6.26 12.67 4.74
CA VAL A 306 -6.39 12.65 6.21
C VAL A 306 -7.17 11.42 6.69
N GLY A 307 -6.67 10.78 7.76
CA GLY A 307 -7.19 9.53 8.33
C GLY A 307 -7.73 9.67 9.76
N ILE A 308 -8.66 8.76 10.11
CA ILE A 308 -9.15 8.50 11.47
C ILE A 308 -9.28 7.00 11.73
N SER A 309 -8.79 6.54 12.89
CA SER A 309 -9.08 5.22 13.46
C SER A 309 -10.28 5.30 14.40
N LEU A 310 -11.17 4.30 14.35
CA LEU A 310 -12.14 4.02 15.40
C LEU A 310 -12.16 2.51 15.67
N CYS A 311 -12.13 2.13 16.94
CA CYS A 311 -12.45 0.78 17.38
C CYS A 311 -13.98 0.62 17.40
N ILE A 312 -14.50 -0.34 16.65
CA ILE A 312 -15.86 -0.85 16.84
C ILE A 312 -15.71 -2.34 17.10
N VAL A 313 -16.24 -2.79 18.25
CA VAL A 313 -16.30 -4.19 18.69
C VAL A 313 -17.18 -5.00 17.75
#